data_AF-A0A316TCU5-F1
#
_entry.id   AF-A0A316TCU5-F1
#
_cell.length_a   1.000
_cell.length_b   1.000
_cell.length_c   1.000
_cell.angle_alpha   90.00
_cell.angle_beta   90.00
_cell.angle_gamma   90.00
#
_symmetry.space_group_name_H-M   'P 1'
#
loop_
_entity.id
_entity.type
_entity.pdbx_description
1 polymer ?
#
loop_
_entity_poly.entity_id
_entity_poly.type
_entity_poly.pdbx_seq_one_letter_code
_entity_poly.pdbx_strand_id
1 'polypeptide(L)'
;MTGQRLRDLLEERVADLPVTDLVDGAWDRARAVRRRRAAGVGGAVAVLAVVGATTAVVAGGDEATPTPPPADSSSDAPSPPAPDPDGPQAERAGTYGGVPVWWALTVAEETELPQVEGSGLPAEIDLDSSRGEVPPGFRAVALFQLWGERPGEVVAIGADGASYTLDVSRLERYAERGNVLPPLSAESLSPDGEHAFFRQDGALEVYTFGTRTWTTIDVPGADVERTRWEQAALEVTTIGGGVGLSYYSPAGQLIRSTTELPQGYTGPRWQDEHYGPLERLVGEGAQGLYLAGPVAAMDGTGFESVDAVAAGGVGEPDALLAMPPETSGGRWKQCCAVVGWLDRETVLFESRHEHARVLAWRVGTPEVFRVSDVVGWTPGKESYVASFADLTTGGR
;
A
#
# COMPACT_ATOMS: atom_id res chain seq x y z
N MET A 1 -18.36 24.95 39.23
CA MET A 1 -18.95 23.73 38.66
C MET A 1 -17.86 22.66 38.71
N THR A 2 -18.10 21.53 39.39
CA THR A 2 -17.06 20.49 39.56
C THR A 2 -16.96 19.64 38.31
N GLY A 3 -15.77 19.08 38.03
CA GLY A 3 -15.56 18.21 36.87
C GLY A 3 -16.51 17.00 36.84
N GLN A 4 -16.89 16.49 38.02
CA GLN A 4 -17.86 15.41 38.18
C GLN A 4 -19.23 15.77 37.62
N ARG A 5 -19.74 16.98 37.93
CA ARG A 5 -21.04 17.45 37.46
C ARG A 5 -21.09 17.70 35.95
N LEU A 6 -19.94 18.00 35.35
CA LEU A 6 -19.82 18.18 33.90
C LEU A 6 -19.86 16.81 33.19
N ARG A 7 -19.25 15.79 33.80
CA ARG A 7 -19.26 14.40 33.32
C ARG A 7 -20.68 13.81 33.41
N ASP A 8 -21.34 13.98 34.55
CA ASP A 8 -22.72 13.50 34.76
C ASP A 8 -23.71 14.14 33.77
N LEU A 9 -23.58 15.44 33.50
CA LEU A 9 -24.45 16.14 32.54
C LEU A 9 -24.18 15.74 31.08
N LEU A 10 -22.94 15.37 30.75
CA LEU A 10 -22.60 14.85 29.42
C LEU A 10 -23.14 13.43 29.25
N GLU A 11 -22.98 12.56 30.25
CA GLU A 11 -23.55 11.20 30.23
C GLU A 11 -25.08 11.23 30.13
N GLU A 12 -25.75 12.06 30.93
CA GLU A 12 -27.21 12.23 30.88
C GLU A 12 -27.69 12.77 29.52
N ARG A 13 -26.93 13.66 28.88
CA ARG A 13 -27.30 14.21 27.56
C ARG A 13 -27.00 13.30 26.39
N VAL A 14 -26.04 12.38 26.53
CA VAL A 14 -25.68 11.44 25.47
C VAL A 14 -26.48 10.13 25.58
N ALA A 15 -26.98 9.78 26.76
CA ALA A 15 -27.77 8.56 26.99
C ALA A 15 -29.04 8.46 26.12
N ASP A 16 -29.67 9.58 25.79
CA ASP A 16 -30.89 9.63 24.98
C ASP A 16 -30.62 9.77 23.47
N LEU A 17 -29.36 9.96 23.07
CA LEU A 17 -29.00 9.99 21.66
C LEU A 17 -28.83 8.54 21.19
N PRO A 18 -29.56 8.10 20.15
CA PRO A 18 -29.23 6.83 19.52
C PRO A 18 -27.77 6.90 19.12
N VAL A 19 -26.98 5.89 19.50
CA VAL A 19 -25.59 5.70 19.04
C VAL A 19 -25.67 5.45 17.54
N THR A 20 -25.86 6.55 16.80
CA THR A 20 -25.71 6.57 15.37
C THR A 20 -24.21 6.45 15.20
N ASP A 21 -23.77 5.40 14.53
CA ASP A 21 -22.37 5.26 14.20
C ASP A 21 -22.01 6.37 13.20
N LEU A 22 -21.68 7.54 13.74
CA LEU A 22 -21.36 8.73 12.97
C LEU A 22 -20.09 8.52 12.15
N VAL A 23 -19.22 7.61 12.60
CA VAL A 23 -17.99 7.22 11.93
C VAL A 23 -18.33 6.35 10.72
N ASP A 24 -19.13 5.31 10.89
CA ASP A 24 -19.59 4.46 9.78
C ASP A 24 -20.46 5.24 8.79
N GLY A 25 -21.37 6.09 9.28
CA GLY A 25 -22.19 6.95 8.42
C GLY A 25 -21.41 8.05 7.69
N ALA A 26 -20.28 8.52 8.23
CA ALA A 26 -19.37 9.42 7.50
C ALA A 26 -18.59 8.66 6.42
N TRP A 27 -18.10 7.45 6.74
CA TRP A 27 -17.41 6.57 5.81
C TRP A 27 -18.31 6.08 4.68
N ASP A 28 -19.54 5.68 4.96
CA ASP A 28 -20.51 5.27 3.94
C ASP A 28 -20.86 6.40 2.97
N ARG A 29 -20.89 7.65 3.46
CA ARG A 29 -21.06 8.83 2.60
C ARG A 29 -19.84 9.07 1.73
N ALA A 30 -18.62 8.94 2.27
CA ALA A 30 -17.39 9.01 1.48
C ALA A 30 -17.35 7.92 0.40
N ARG A 31 -17.76 6.69 0.72
CA ARG A 31 -17.89 5.56 -0.21
C ARG A 31 -18.95 5.78 -1.27
N ALA A 32 -20.12 6.33 -0.91
CA ALA A 32 -21.16 6.65 -1.87
C ALA A 32 -20.67 7.67 -2.93
N VAL A 33 -19.80 8.59 -2.55
CA VAL A 33 -19.15 9.52 -3.49
C VAL A 33 -18.14 8.80 -4.40
N ARG A 34 -17.33 7.86 -3.86
CA ARG A 34 -16.41 7.02 -4.67
C ARG A 34 -17.18 6.12 -5.66
N ARG A 35 -18.22 5.42 -5.20
CA ARG A 35 -19.06 4.51 -6.02
C ARG A 35 -19.76 5.21 -7.19
N ARG A 36 -20.30 6.41 -6.97
CA ARG A 36 -20.93 7.21 -8.06
C ARG A 36 -19.94 7.57 -9.17
N ARG A 37 -18.63 7.54 -8.89
CA ARG A 37 -17.58 7.87 -9.87
C ARG A 37 -17.11 6.65 -10.64
N ALA A 38 -16.95 5.49 -9.98
CA ALA A 38 -16.68 4.22 -10.67
C ALA A 38 -17.76 3.88 -11.71
N ALA A 39 -19.04 4.17 -11.40
CA ALA A 39 -20.15 3.99 -12.34
C ALA A 39 -20.18 5.02 -13.49
N GLY A 40 -19.50 6.17 -13.37
CA GLY A 40 -19.46 7.23 -14.39
C GLY A 40 -18.49 6.97 -15.54
N VAL A 41 -17.57 6.01 -15.39
CA VAL A 41 -16.53 5.67 -16.38
C VAL A 41 -17.09 4.87 -17.56
N GLY A 42 -18.26 4.23 -17.42
CA GLY A 42 -18.85 3.37 -18.45
C GLY A 42 -19.61 4.07 -19.59
N GLY A 43 -19.61 5.40 -19.67
CA GLY A 43 -20.62 6.13 -20.44
C GLY A 43 -20.13 7.25 -21.35
N ALA A 44 -19.18 6.98 -22.27
CA ALA A 44 -19.12 7.63 -23.60
C ALA A 44 -17.82 7.25 -24.35
N VAL A 45 -17.88 6.23 -25.21
CA VAL A 45 -16.90 6.09 -26.30
C VAL A 45 -17.67 5.94 -27.60
N ALA A 46 -17.79 7.04 -28.35
CA ALA A 46 -18.17 7.01 -29.76
C ALA A 46 -16.88 6.79 -30.58
N VAL A 47 -16.64 5.57 -31.02
CA VAL A 47 -15.49 5.21 -31.85
C VAL A 47 -15.71 5.71 -33.29
N LEU A 48 -14.92 6.69 -33.72
CA LEU A 48 -14.72 7.00 -35.14
C LEU A 48 -13.56 6.15 -35.67
N ALA A 49 -13.90 5.10 -36.43
CA ALA A 49 -12.92 4.28 -37.12
C ALA A 49 -12.37 5.00 -38.35
N VAL A 50 -11.07 5.30 -38.36
CA VAL A 50 -10.34 5.70 -39.57
C VAL A 50 -9.47 4.51 -40.00
N VAL A 51 -9.84 3.89 -41.12
CA VAL A 51 -9.06 2.84 -41.77
C VAL A 51 -7.90 3.48 -42.53
N GLY A 52 -6.68 3.33 -42.01
CA GLY A 52 -5.43 3.66 -42.71
C GLY A 52 -4.64 2.39 -42.99
N ALA A 53 -4.62 1.96 -44.25
CA ALA A 53 -3.83 0.82 -44.71
C ALA A 53 -2.35 1.21 -44.83
N THR A 54 -1.46 0.47 -44.17
CA THR A 54 -0.01 0.50 -44.43
C THR A 54 0.46 -0.91 -44.77
N THR A 55 1.15 -1.02 -45.91
CA THR A 55 1.80 -2.23 -46.40
C THR A 55 3.21 -2.31 -45.82
N ALA A 56 3.50 -3.37 -45.06
CA ALA A 56 4.84 -3.68 -44.60
C ALA A 56 5.49 -4.74 -45.50
N VAL A 57 6.68 -4.42 -45.99
CA VAL A 57 7.57 -5.28 -46.79
C VAL A 57 8.29 -6.23 -45.84
N VAL A 58 8.17 -7.54 -46.08
CA VAL A 58 8.93 -8.59 -45.39
C VAL A 58 10.31 -8.71 -46.05
N ALA A 59 11.37 -8.39 -45.31
CA ALA A 59 12.73 -8.76 -45.65
C ALA A 59 13.20 -9.81 -44.62
N GLY A 60 13.42 -11.04 -45.10
CA GLY A 60 14.00 -12.12 -44.31
C GLY A 60 15.49 -11.91 -44.07
N GLY A 61 15.92 -12.07 -42.82
CA GLY A 61 17.31 -12.16 -42.42
C GLY A 61 17.51 -13.43 -41.60
N ASP A 62 18.57 -14.18 -41.94
CA ASP A 62 18.95 -15.44 -41.32
C ASP A 62 19.13 -15.33 -39.80
N GLU A 63 18.45 -16.22 -39.09
CA GLU A 63 18.39 -16.30 -37.63
C GLU A 63 19.64 -17.03 -37.11
N ALA A 64 20.57 -16.28 -36.51
CA ALA A 64 21.71 -16.83 -35.79
C ALA A 64 21.20 -17.50 -34.50
N THR A 65 21.53 -18.78 -34.30
CA THR A 65 21.14 -19.56 -33.12
C THR A 65 21.77 -18.93 -31.86
N PRO A 66 20.99 -18.43 -30.90
CA PRO A 66 21.55 -17.84 -29.70
C PRO A 66 22.10 -18.95 -28.78
N THR A 67 23.37 -18.80 -28.38
CA THR A 67 24.00 -19.61 -27.33
C THR A 67 23.25 -19.40 -26.01
N PRO A 68 22.85 -20.46 -25.29
CA PRO A 68 22.15 -20.31 -24.03
C PRO A 68 23.04 -19.62 -22.98
N PRO A 69 22.51 -18.63 -22.22
CA PRO A 69 23.26 -18.01 -21.15
C PRO A 69 23.63 -19.05 -20.06
N PRO A 70 24.75 -18.86 -19.34
CA PRO A 70 25.13 -19.73 -18.24
C PRO A 70 24.01 -19.76 -17.19
N ALA A 71 23.74 -20.94 -16.64
CA ALA A 71 22.72 -21.11 -15.60
C ALA A 71 23.08 -20.26 -14.37
N ASP A 72 22.20 -19.32 -14.03
CA ASP A 72 22.34 -18.50 -12.84
C ASP A 72 22.37 -19.39 -11.60
N SER A 73 23.38 -19.20 -10.76
CA SER A 73 23.43 -19.84 -9.45
C SER A 73 22.31 -19.25 -8.61
N SER A 74 21.27 -20.04 -8.34
CA SER A 74 20.17 -19.66 -7.47
C SER A 74 20.74 -19.40 -6.07
N SER A 75 20.85 -18.13 -5.69
CA SER A 75 21.08 -17.77 -4.30
C SER A 75 19.81 -18.15 -3.54
N ASP A 76 19.93 -19.06 -2.57
CA ASP A 76 18.80 -19.46 -1.73
C ASP A 76 18.28 -18.22 -0.99
N ALA A 77 17.05 -17.81 -1.33
CA ALA A 77 16.36 -16.77 -0.60
C ALA A 77 16.19 -17.21 0.87
N PRO A 78 16.31 -16.29 1.85
CA PRO A 78 16.07 -16.61 3.25
C PRO A 78 14.69 -17.25 3.40
N SER A 79 14.66 -18.51 3.81
CA SER A 79 13.41 -19.18 4.16
C SER A 79 12.95 -18.67 5.52
N PRO A 80 11.68 -18.30 5.69
CA PRO A 80 11.15 -17.95 7.00
C PRO A 80 11.35 -19.11 7.99
N PRO A 81 11.49 -18.82 9.29
CA PRO A 81 11.63 -19.87 10.30
C PRO A 81 10.45 -20.84 10.23
N ALA A 82 10.66 -22.10 10.57
CA ALA A 82 9.56 -23.05 10.67
C ALA A 82 8.54 -22.54 11.71
N PRO A 83 7.23 -22.52 11.39
CA PRO A 83 6.23 -22.06 12.31
C PRO A 83 6.22 -22.91 13.59
N ASP A 84 6.02 -22.27 14.74
CA ASP A 84 5.70 -22.97 15.98
C ASP A 84 4.28 -23.55 15.85
N PRO A 85 4.11 -24.90 15.87
CA PRO A 85 2.79 -25.50 15.74
C PRO A 85 1.85 -25.12 16.89
N ASP A 86 2.39 -24.74 18.05
CA ASP A 86 1.62 -24.33 19.22
C ASP A 86 1.52 -22.79 19.36
N GLY A 87 2.17 -22.05 18.46
CA GLY A 87 2.15 -20.60 18.41
C GLY A 87 0.86 -20.05 17.82
N PRO A 88 0.61 -18.74 17.97
CA PRO A 88 -0.57 -18.10 17.42
C PRO A 88 -0.50 -18.09 15.89
N GLN A 89 -1.62 -18.42 15.24
CA GLN A 89 -1.73 -18.60 13.78
C GLN A 89 -3.05 -18.04 13.25
N ALA A 90 -3.12 -17.74 11.95
CA ALA A 90 -4.38 -17.41 11.30
C ALA A 90 -5.28 -18.65 11.20
N GLU A 91 -6.60 -18.48 11.31
CA GLU A 91 -7.55 -19.60 11.35
C GLU A 91 -8.42 -19.65 10.08
N ARG A 92 -8.69 -20.84 9.54
CA ARG A 92 -9.48 -20.96 8.31
C ARG A 92 -10.98 -20.76 8.58
N ALA A 93 -11.53 -19.62 8.17
CA ALA A 93 -12.89 -19.20 8.53
C ALA A 93 -13.98 -19.54 7.49
N GLY A 94 -13.61 -19.85 6.25
CA GLY A 94 -14.59 -20.26 5.23
C GLY A 94 -14.24 -19.75 3.84
N THR A 95 -15.23 -19.21 3.13
CA THR A 95 -15.05 -18.62 1.81
C THR A 95 -15.84 -17.32 1.65
N TYR A 96 -15.29 -16.35 0.93
CA TYR A 96 -15.94 -15.11 0.55
C TYR A 96 -15.95 -14.98 -0.98
N GLY A 97 -17.15 -14.99 -1.58
CA GLY A 97 -17.26 -14.98 -3.05
C GLY A 97 -16.62 -16.22 -3.71
N GLY A 98 -16.51 -17.34 -2.99
CA GLY A 98 -15.83 -18.56 -3.45
C GLY A 98 -14.34 -18.62 -3.11
N VAL A 99 -13.72 -17.51 -2.71
CA VAL A 99 -12.31 -17.43 -2.33
C VAL A 99 -12.12 -17.86 -0.88
N PRO A 100 -11.18 -18.78 -0.57
CA PRO A 100 -10.83 -19.14 0.80
C PRO A 100 -10.48 -17.94 1.68
N VAL A 101 -11.05 -17.90 2.88
CA VAL A 101 -10.78 -16.86 3.88
C VAL A 101 -10.07 -17.46 5.09
N TRP A 102 -8.97 -16.81 5.46
CA TRP A 102 -8.25 -16.97 6.72
C TRP A 102 -8.57 -15.77 7.60
N TRP A 103 -8.88 -16.03 8.87
CA TRP A 103 -9.08 -15.01 9.89
C TRP A 103 -7.74 -14.69 10.53
N ALA A 104 -7.31 -13.45 10.43
CA ALA A 104 -6.04 -13.00 10.95
C ALA A 104 -6.06 -12.96 12.48
N LEU A 105 -4.84 -12.95 13.02
CA LEU A 105 -4.61 -12.76 14.45
C LEU A 105 -5.08 -11.40 14.92
N THR A 106 -5.38 -11.32 16.22
CA THR A 106 -5.57 -10.07 16.94
C THR A 106 -4.23 -9.34 17.14
N VAL A 107 -4.32 -8.05 17.43
CA VAL A 107 -3.15 -7.20 17.71
C VAL A 107 -2.29 -7.72 18.87
N ALA A 108 -2.91 -8.34 19.87
CA ALA A 108 -2.21 -8.88 21.03
C ALA A 108 -1.38 -10.11 20.66
N GLU A 109 -1.97 -11.05 19.93
CA GLU A 109 -1.34 -12.30 19.47
C GLU A 109 -0.16 -12.04 18.53
N GLU A 110 -0.23 -10.97 17.72
CA GLU A 110 0.86 -10.59 16.82
C GLU A 110 2.21 -10.34 17.53
N THR A 111 2.21 -9.98 18.82
CA THR A 111 3.44 -9.77 19.60
C THR A 111 4.20 -11.05 19.92
N GLU A 112 3.51 -12.19 19.83
CA GLU A 112 4.03 -13.53 20.11
C GLU A 112 4.51 -14.23 18.84
N LEU A 113 4.32 -13.62 17.67
CA LEU A 113 4.73 -14.21 16.39
C LEU A 113 6.25 -14.34 16.28
N PRO A 114 6.75 -15.43 15.65
CA PRO A 114 8.16 -15.58 15.35
C PRO A 114 8.62 -14.46 14.40
N GLN A 115 9.81 -13.94 14.67
CA GLN A 115 10.46 -12.91 13.87
C GLN A 115 11.10 -13.53 12.62
N VAL A 116 10.87 -12.94 11.45
CA VAL A 116 11.60 -13.26 10.21
C VAL A 116 12.92 -12.51 10.20
N GLU A 117 14.01 -13.23 9.98
CA GLU A 117 15.33 -12.65 9.71
C GLU A 117 15.57 -12.53 8.20
N GLY A 118 16.37 -11.55 7.78
CA GLY A 118 16.79 -11.41 6.38
C GLY A 118 15.71 -10.93 5.41
N SER A 119 14.62 -10.34 5.90
CA SER A 119 13.52 -9.80 5.08
C SER A 119 13.86 -8.56 4.25
N GLY A 120 15.08 -8.02 4.40
CA GLY A 120 15.46 -6.71 3.87
C GLY A 120 15.05 -5.53 4.76
N LEU A 121 14.20 -5.75 5.77
CA LEU A 121 13.86 -4.77 6.81
C LEU A 121 14.59 -5.08 8.12
N PRO A 122 14.94 -4.06 8.93
CA PRO A 122 15.40 -4.31 10.29
C PRO A 122 14.26 -4.88 11.15
N ALA A 123 14.60 -5.55 12.24
CA ALA A 123 13.60 -6.09 13.17
C ALA A 123 12.79 -4.98 13.88
N GLU A 124 13.38 -3.80 14.04
CA GLU A 124 12.75 -2.62 14.60
C GLU A 124 13.07 -1.41 13.71
N ILE A 125 12.03 -0.67 13.32
CA ILE A 125 12.11 0.61 12.63
C ILE A 125 11.73 1.68 13.64
N ASP A 126 12.72 2.45 14.08
CA ASP A 126 12.52 3.57 15.00
C ASP A 126 12.49 4.90 14.21
N LEU A 127 11.33 5.56 14.27
CA LEU A 127 11.06 6.81 13.57
C LEU A 127 11.55 8.05 14.35
N ASP A 128 11.93 7.91 15.62
CA ASP A 128 12.46 9.01 16.44
C ASP A 128 14.01 9.04 16.45
N SER A 129 14.67 7.93 16.09
CA SER A 129 16.14 7.83 16.13
C SER A 129 16.82 8.02 14.76
N SER A 130 16.86 9.28 14.31
CA SER A 130 17.62 9.63 13.10
C SER A 130 19.13 9.72 13.35
N ARG A 131 19.94 9.12 12.46
CA ARG A 131 21.40 9.30 12.41
C ARG A 131 21.83 10.61 11.75
N GLY A 132 20.87 11.47 11.38
CA GLY A 132 21.09 12.72 10.65
C GLY A 132 20.54 12.65 9.23
N GLU A 133 21.07 13.50 8.35
CA GLU A 133 20.62 13.55 6.95
C GLU A 133 21.01 12.31 6.15
N VAL A 134 20.22 12.02 5.12
CA VAL A 134 20.50 10.92 4.18
C VAL A 134 21.90 11.09 3.52
N PRO A 135 22.78 10.07 3.59
CA PRO A 135 24.11 10.14 2.98
C PRO A 135 24.07 10.00 1.44
N PRO A 136 25.10 10.47 0.70
CA PRO A 136 25.23 10.19 -0.73
C PRO A 136 25.32 8.68 -1.03
N GLY A 137 24.77 8.26 -2.17
CA GLY A 137 24.75 6.84 -2.56
C GLY A 137 23.81 5.96 -1.72
N PHE A 138 22.97 6.57 -0.88
CA PHE A 138 21.96 5.88 -0.10
C PHE A 138 20.91 5.22 -1.00
N ARG A 139 20.41 4.07 -0.56
CA ARG A 139 19.22 3.41 -1.11
C ARG A 139 18.28 3.13 0.05
N ALA A 140 17.05 3.58 -0.08
CA ALA A 140 16.04 3.38 0.96
C ALA A 140 15.36 2.03 0.75
N VAL A 141 15.12 1.29 1.83
CA VAL A 141 14.23 0.12 1.83
C VAL A 141 12.81 0.49 2.26
N ALA A 142 12.68 1.59 3.02
CA ALA A 142 11.39 2.14 3.42
C ALA A 142 11.50 3.66 3.65
N LEU A 143 10.38 4.36 3.48
CA LEU A 143 10.17 5.76 3.84
C LEU A 143 8.95 5.89 4.72
N PHE A 144 9.02 6.75 5.73
CA PHE A 144 7.92 7.08 6.62
C PHE A 144 7.77 8.59 6.67
N GLN A 145 6.55 9.10 6.44
CA GLN A 145 6.22 10.50 6.73
C GLN A 145 5.32 10.53 7.96
N LEU A 146 5.85 11.08 9.05
CA LEU A 146 5.05 11.35 10.25
C LEU A 146 4.10 12.51 9.95
N TRP A 147 2.87 12.46 10.45
CA TRP A 147 1.87 13.50 10.26
C TRP A 147 1.20 13.81 11.60
N GLY A 148 1.21 15.09 11.98
CA GLY A 148 0.70 15.56 13.26
C GLY A 148 0.71 17.10 13.31
N GLU A 149 1.08 17.68 14.43
CA GLU A 149 1.11 19.15 14.59
C GLU A 149 2.23 19.84 13.77
N ARG A 150 3.29 19.10 13.40
CA ARG A 150 4.39 19.62 12.56
C ARG A 150 4.24 19.15 11.11
N PRO A 151 4.66 19.95 10.10
CA PRO A 151 4.79 19.45 8.74
C PRO A 151 5.74 18.24 8.74
N GLY A 152 5.26 17.15 8.16
CA GLY A 152 5.73 15.82 8.45
C GLY A 152 7.17 15.54 8.06
N GLU A 153 8.01 15.33 9.06
CA GLU A 153 9.35 14.78 8.89
C GLU A 153 9.29 13.48 8.10
N VAL A 154 10.21 13.32 7.14
CA VAL A 154 10.34 12.08 6.37
C VAL A 154 11.57 11.34 6.86
N VAL A 155 11.35 10.15 7.38
CA VAL A 155 12.39 9.22 7.84
C VAL A 155 12.61 8.18 6.77
N ALA A 156 13.87 8.03 6.32
CA ALA A 156 14.30 7.04 5.36
C ALA A 156 15.09 5.92 6.05
N ILE A 157 14.72 4.67 5.79
CA ILE A 157 15.35 3.49 6.35
C ILE A 157 16.29 2.90 5.31
N GLY A 158 17.57 2.75 5.66
CA GLY A 158 18.57 2.11 4.81
C GLY A 158 18.52 0.59 4.88
N ALA A 159 19.13 -0.09 3.91
CA ALA A 159 19.31 -1.54 3.94
C ALA A 159 20.17 -2.03 5.14
N ASP A 160 20.93 -1.14 5.76
CA ASP A 160 21.65 -1.38 7.02
C ASP A 160 20.76 -1.29 8.27
N GLY A 161 19.46 -1.04 8.08
CA GLY A 161 18.48 -0.85 9.14
C GLY A 161 18.55 0.51 9.83
N ALA A 162 19.39 1.43 9.34
CA ALA A 162 19.53 2.74 9.97
C ALA A 162 18.51 3.75 9.45
N SER A 163 17.98 4.56 10.37
CA SER A 163 17.07 5.67 10.06
C SER A 163 17.83 6.97 9.79
N TYR A 164 17.40 7.70 8.77
CA TYR A 164 17.93 9.01 8.36
C TYR A 164 16.78 9.98 8.09
N THR A 165 16.98 11.27 8.33
CA THR A 165 15.98 12.31 8.01
C THR A 165 16.19 12.82 6.59
N LEU A 166 15.12 12.90 5.81
CA LEU A 166 15.08 13.55 4.51
C LEU A 166 14.59 14.99 4.65
N ASP A 167 15.36 15.95 4.16
CA ASP A 167 14.94 17.36 4.11
C ASP A 167 13.81 17.56 3.08
N VAL A 168 12.60 17.72 3.62
CA VAL A 168 11.37 17.98 2.86
C VAL A 168 10.86 19.41 3.04
N SER A 169 11.71 20.34 3.50
CA SER A 169 11.33 21.74 3.75
C SER A 169 10.81 22.48 2.52
N ARG A 170 11.13 22.00 1.31
CA ARG A 170 10.61 22.54 0.04
C ARG A 170 9.20 22.05 -0.31
N LEU A 171 8.72 20.99 0.34
CA LEU A 171 7.42 20.40 0.02
C LEU A 171 6.31 21.20 0.71
N GLU A 172 5.25 21.47 -0.04
CA GLU A 172 4.03 22.02 0.50
C GLU A 172 3.07 20.90 0.89
N ARG A 173 2.07 21.24 1.72
CA ARG A 173 0.98 20.32 2.03
C ARG A 173 0.15 20.09 0.77
N TYR A 174 -0.07 18.82 0.43
CA TYR A 174 -0.89 18.44 -0.70
C TYR A 174 -2.38 18.44 -0.29
N ALA A 175 -3.24 19.08 -1.08
CA ALA A 175 -4.67 19.09 -0.85
C ALA A 175 -5.39 18.35 -1.97
N GLU A 176 -6.10 17.28 -1.63
CA GLU A 176 -6.93 16.54 -2.56
C GLU A 176 -8.41 16.68 -2.16
N ARG A 177 -9.20 17.35 -3.01
CA ARG A 177 -10.66 17.52 -2.81
C ARG A 177 -11.01 18.12 -1.44
N GLY A 178 -10.18 19.06 -0.97
CA GLY A 178 -10.34 19.74 0.32
C GLY A 178 -9.80 18.99 1.53
N ASN A 179 -9.29 17.76 1.36
CA ASN A 179 -8.55 17.05 2.40
C ASN A 179 -7.07 17.37 2.26
N VAL A 180 -6.44 17.73 3.36
CA VAL A 180 -4.99 17.89 3.41
C VAL A 180 -4.38 16.52 3.68
N LEU A 181 -3.51 16.08 2.77
CA LEU A 181 -2.84 14.79 2.81
C LEU A 181 -1.32 14.99 2.91
N PRO A 182 -0.58 14.03 3.48
CA PRO A 182 0.86 14.00 3.36
C PRO A 182 1.27 13.93 1.88
N PRO A 183 2.32 14.67 1.47
CA PRO A 183 2.90 14.55 0.12
C PRO A 183 3.38 13.13 -0.19
N LEU A 184 3.90 12.40 0.81
CA LEU A 184 4.24 10.99 0.69
C LEU A 184 2.96 10.13 0.60
N SER A 185 2.95 9.18 -0.31
CA SER A 185 1.96 8.11 -0.45
C SER A 185 2.60 6.74 -0.21
N ALA A 186 1.79 5.71 -0.07
CA ALA A 186 2.29 4.33 0.06
C ALA A 186 3.06 3.85 -1.19
N GLU A 187 2.86 4.49 -2.34
CA GLU A 187 3.47 4.13 -3.62
C GLU A 187 4.70 5.00 -3.96
N SER A 188 5.16 5.84 -3.02
CA SER A 188 6.13 6.91 -3.27
C SER A 188 7.58 6.48 -3.46
N LEU A 189 8.04 5.44 -2.77
CA LEU A 189 9.40 4.89 -2.89
C LEU A 189 9.50 3.99 -4.12
N SER A 190 10.53 4.18 -4.94
CA SER A 190 10.76 3.36 -6.13
C SER A 190 11.13 1.92 -5.75
N PRO A 191 10.80 0.93 -6.59
CA PRO A 191 11.14 -0.47 -6.32
C PRO A 191 12.63 -0.72 -6.06
N ASP A 192 13.53 0.05 -6.67
CA ASP A 192 14.98 -0.06 -6.48
C ASP A 192 15.52 0.75 -5.27
N GLY A 193 14.66 1.49 -4.58
CA GLY A 193 15.03 2.34 -3.45
C GLY A 193 15.85 3.58 -3.81
N GLU A 194 16.02 3.90 -5.10
CA GLU A 194 16.88 5.01 -5.56
C GLU A 194 16.13 6.36 -5.66
N HIS A 195 14.82 6.32 -5.79
CA HIS A 195 13.97 7.49 -5.99
C HIS A 195 12.76 7.50 -5.07
N ALA A 196 12.30 8.69 -4.73
CA ALA A 196 11.03 8.89 -4.04
C ALA A 196 10.27 10.04 -4.68
N PHE A 197 8.98 9.87 -4.98
CA PHE A 197 8.15 11.00 -5.38
C PHE A 197 7.32 11.52 -4.21
N PHE A 198 6.93 12.79 -4.30
CA PHE A 198 6.07 13.48 -3.36
C PHE A 198 5.04 14.27 -4.17
N ARG A 199 3.76 14.10 -3.83
CA ARG A 199 2.67 14.78 -4.54
C ARG A 199 2.58 16.24 -4.12
N GLN A 200 2.42 17.14 -5.09
CA GLN A 200 2.22 18.58 -4.90
C GLN A 200 1.01 19.03 -5.75
N ASP A 201 0.55 20.26 -5.53
CA ASP A 201 -0.52 20.82 -6.37
C ASP A 201 0.01 21.10 -7.79
N GLY A 202 -0.50 20.36 -8.78
CA GLY A 202 -0.09 20.46 -10.19
C GLY A 202 1.31 19.95 -10.53
N ALA A 203 2.01 19.29 -9.59
CA ALA A 203 3.35 18.76 -9.82
C ALA A 203 3.66 17.51 -8.98
N LEU A 204 4.72 16.80 -9.36
CA LEU A 204 5.39 15.80 -8.53
C LEU A 204 6.81 16.27 -8.23
N GLU A 205 7.24 16.12 -6.98
CA GLU A 205 8.62 16.37 -6.56
C GLU A 205 9.32 15.02 -6.39
N VAL A 206 10.35 14.76 -7.19
CA VAL A 206 11.09 13.49 -7.18
C VAL A 206 12.46 13.71 -6.56
N TYR A 207 12.71 13.07 -5.43
CA TYR A 207 14.02 13.01 -4.79
C TYR A 207 14.82 11.81 -5.32
N THR A 208 16.08 12.03 -5.65
CA THR A 208 17.04 10.96 -5.98
C THR A 208 18.04 10.81 -4.85
N PHE A 209 18.04 9.66 -4.17
CA PHE A 209 18.87 9.42 -2.99
C PHE A 209 20.37 9.44 -3.29
N GLY A 210 20.78 8.84 -4.41
CA GLY A 210 22.19 8.74 -4.79
C GLY A 210 22.87 10.11 -4.96
N THR A 211 22.19 11.05 -5.62
CA THR A 211 22.70 12.41 -5.91
C THR A 211 22.21 13.47 -4.94
N ARG A 212 21.20 13.17 -4.13
CA ARG A 212 20.50 14.09 -3.23
C ARG A 212 19.92 15.30 -3.96
N THR A 213 19.38 15.05 -5.15
CA THR A 213 18.80 16.07 -6.02
C THR A 213 17.29 15.91 -6.13
N TRP A 214 16.62 17.04 -6.19
CA TRP A 214 15.19 17.13 -6.45
C TRP A 214 14.93 17.43 -7.93
N THR A 215 13.94 16.76 -8.50
CA THR A 215 13.41 17.02 -9.84
C THR A 215 11.91 17.31 -9.74
N THR A 216 11.48 18.44 -10.28
CA THR A 216 10.06 18.77 -10.39
C THR A 216 9.52 18.25 -11.71
N ILE A 217 8.40 17.52 -11.66
CA ILE A 217 7.66 17.06 -12.83
C ILE A 217 6.34 17.81 -12.86
N ASP A 218 6.18 18.72 -13.82
CA ASP A 218 4.93 19.44 -14.01
C ASP A 218 3.84 18.48 -14.50
N VAL A 219 2.71 18.45 -13.78
CA VAL A 219 1.51 17.69 -14.16
C VAL A 219 0.35 18.68 -14.31
N PRO A 220 0.39 19.55 -15.35
CA PRO A 220 -0.50 20.70 -15.43
C PRO A 220 -1.96 20.29 -15.62
N GLY A 221 -2.84 20.99 -14.91
CA GLY A 221 -4.27 21.02 -15.22
C GLY A 221 -5.09 19.80 -14.78
N ALA A 222 -4.56 18.97 -13.89
CA ALA A 222 -5.32 17.84 -13.36
C ALA A 222 -5.13 17.62 -11.86
N ASP A 223 -6.21 17.22 -11.21
CA ASP A 223 -6.15 16.58 -9.92
C ASP A 223 -5.46 15.22 -10.14
N VAL A 224 -4.22 15.08 -9.68
CA VAL A 224 -3.52 13.80 -9.68
C VAL A 224 -4.27 12.87 -8.72
N GLU A 225 -4.98 11.88 -9.26
CA GLU A 225 -5.73 10.91 -8.45
C GLU A 225 -4.81 9.84 -7.88
N ARG A 226 -3.88 9.38 -8.70
CA ARG A 226 -2.94 8.33 -8.32
C ARG A 226 -1.59 8.57 -8.95
N THR A 227 -0.54 8.27 -8.21
CA THR A 227 0.82 8.19 -8.72
C THR A 227 1.45 6.96 -8.12
N ARG A 228 2.16 6.18 -8.94
CA ARG A 228 2.89 5.00 -8.51
C ARG A 228 4.08 4.74 -9.40
N TRP A 229 4.99 3.91 -8.94
CA TRP A 229 6.04 3.38 -9.77
C TRP A 229 5.53 2.19 -10.61
N GLU A 230 5.81 2.22 -11.89
CA GLU A 230 5.68 1.08 -12.80
C GLU A 230 7.08 0.82 -13.35
N GLN A 231 7.76 -0.19 -12.78
CA GLN A 231 9.20 -0.39 -12.97
C GLN A 231 9.98 0.87 -12.57
N ALA A 232 10.78 1.43 -13.47
CA ALA A 232 11.56 2.65 -13.24
C ALA A 232 10.82 3.95 -13.64
N ALA A 233 9.56 3.86 -14.07
CA ALA A 233 8.78 5.01 -14.51
C ALA A 233 7.70 5.39 -13.48
N LEU A 234 7.40 6.68 -13.40
CA LEU A 234 6.26 7.21 -12.64
C LEU A 234 5.01 7.14 -13.50
N GLU A 235 4.10 6.26 -13.14
CA GLU A 235 2.74 6.23 -13.66
C GLU A 235 1.89 7.27 -12.92
N VAL A 236 1.29 8.19 -13.66
CA VAL A 236 0.49 9.31 -13.14
C VAL A 236 -0.91 9.24 -13.75
N THR A 237 -1.90 9.04 -12.91
CA THR A 237 -3.33 9.06 -13.26
C THR A 237 -3.91 10.42 -12.91
N THR A 238 -4.51 11.06 -13.91
CA THR A 238 -5.09 12.40 -13.77
C THR A 238 -6.60 12.39 -13.95
N ILE A 239 -7.31 13.19 -13.13
CA ILE A 239 -8.74 13.49 -13.32
C ILE A 239 -8.91 14.96 -13.69
N GLY A 240 -9.77 15.21 -14.68
CA GLY A 240 -10.05 16.55 -15.20
C GLY A 240 -9.27 16.80 -16.49
N GLY A 241 -9.96 17.23 -17.55
CA GLY A 241 -9.37 17.39 -18.90
C GLY A 241 -9.42 16.14 -19.79
N GLY A 242 -9.92 15.02 -19.27
CA GLY A 242 -9.92 13.70 -19.90
C GLY A 242 -9.15 12.72 -19.02
N VAL A 243 -9.72 11.55 -18.74
CA VAL A 243 -9.03 10.54 -17.92
C VAL A 243 -7.88 9.98 -18.74
N GLY A 244 -6.66 10.16 -18.23
CA GLY A 244 -5.44 9.76 -18.91
C GLY A 244 -4.40 9.24 -17.92
N LEU A 245 -3.53 8.38 -18.43
CA LEU A 245 -2.40 7.79 -17.75
C LEU A 245 -1.14 8.27 -18.45
N SER A 246 -0.25 8.92 -17.71
CA SER A 246 1.02 9.39 -18.24
C SER A 246 2.17 8.75 -17.49
N TYR A 247 3.24 8.41 -18.21
CA TYR A 247 4.43 7.79 -17.67
C TYR A 247 5.59 8.74 -17.78
N TYR A 248 6.24 9.05 -16.68
CA TYR A 248 7.41 9.93 -16.63
C TYR A 248 8.63 9.16 -16.16
N SER A 249 9.80 9.54 -16.67
CA SER A 249 11.07 9.13 -16.03
C SER A 249 11.25 9.87 -14.70
N PRO A 250 12.11 9.38 -13.78
CA PRO A 250 12.47 10.13 -12.57
C PRO A 250 13.06 11.52 -12.86
N ALA A 251 13.64 11.69 -14.07
CA ALA A 251 14.18 12.95 -14.56
C ALA A 251 13.12 13.90 -15.16
N GLY A 252 11.83 13.53 -15.10
CA GLY A 252 10.70 14.37 -15.54
C GLY A 252 10.39 14.33 -17.03
N GLN A 253 11.10 13.53 -17.82
CA GLN A 253 10.74 13.32 -19.23
C GLN A 253 9.47 12.47 -19.34
N LEU A 254 8.46 12.96 -20.06
CA LEU A 254 7.30 12.17 -20.47
C LEU A 254 7.75 11.05 -21.43
N ILE A 255 7.51 9.81 -21.02
CA ILE A 255 7.84 8.59 -21.78
C ILE A 255 6.69 8.23 -22.71
N ARG A 256 5.46 8.14 -22.17
CA ARG A 256 4.25 7.81 -22.93
C ARG A 256 3.00 8.30 -22.22
N SER A 257 1.89 8.38 -22.95
CA SER A 257 0.56 8.63 -22.40
C SER A 257 -0.46 7.70 -23.07
N THR A 258 -1.48 7.28 -22.32
CA THR A 258 -2.59 6.43 -22.79
C THR A 258 -3.89 6.81 -22.08
N THR A 259 -5.03 6.48 -22.67
CA THR A 259 -6.36 6.60 -22.02
C THR A 259 -6.80 5.30 -21.36
N GLU A 260 -6.04 4.22 -21.53
CA GLU A 260 -6.31 2.94 -20.87
C GLU A 260 -5.86 3.01 -19.42
N LEU A 261 -6.84 2.96 -18.51
CA LEU A 261 -6.55 2.91 -17.09
C LEU A 261 -5.98 1.53 -16.71
N PRO A 262 -5.05 1.48 -15.74
CA PRO A 262 -4.61 0.22 -15.19
C PRO A 262 -5.80 -0.52 -14.57
N GLN A 263 -5.95 -1.81 -14.89
CA GLN A 263 -6.87 -2.65 -14.14
C GLN A 263 -6.24 -2.96 -12.78
N GLY A 264 -6.83 -2.36 -11.74
CA GLY A 264 -6.56 -2.75 -10.36
C GLY A 264 -7.18 -4.10 -10.04
N TYR A 265 -6.97 -4.56 -8.81
CA TYR A 265 -7.64 -5.75 -8.32
C TYR A 265 -9.15 -5.49 -8.24
N THR A 266 -9.94 -6.26 -8.98
CA THR A 266 -11.38 -6.32 -8.76
C THR A 266 -11.60 -7.33 -7.66
N GLY A 267 -12.12 -6.89 -6.50
CA GLY A 267 -12.44 -7.83 -5.43
C GLY A 267 -13.41 -8.92 -5.91
N PRO A 268 -13.56 -10.04 -5.17
CA PRO A 268 -14.46 -11.14 -5.53
C PRO A 268 -15.90 -10.69 -5.75
N ARG A 269 -16.28 -9.54 -5.18
CA ARG A 269 -17.55 -8.88 -5.44
C ARG A 269 -17.31 -7.46 -5.94
N TRP A 270 -18.20 -7.02 -6.82
CA TRP A 270 -18.21 -5.66 -7.38
C TRP A 270 -18.37 -4.55 -6.33
N GLN A 271 -18.78 -4.89 -5.10
CA GLN A 271 -18.94 -3.93 -4.00
C GLN A 271 -17.68 -3.76 -3.16
N ASP A 272 -16.70 -4.65 -3.33
CA ASP A 272 -15.46 -4.59 -2.57
C ASP A 272 -14.60 -3.42 -3.07
N GLU A 273 -13.94 -2.74 -2.14
CA GLU A 273 -13.12 -1.57 -2.44
C GLU A 273 -11.65 -1.91 -2.17
N HIS A 274 -10.80 -1.89 -3.19
CA HIS A 274 -9.35 -2.03 -2.97
C HIS A 274 -8.76 -0.73 -2.40
N TYR A 275 -7.67 -0.85 -1.66
CA TYR A 275 -6.88 0.27 -1.16
C TYR A 275 -5.40 -0.10 -1.08
N GLY A 276 -4.56 0.93 -0.94
CA GLY A 276 -3.10 0.75 -0.95
C GLY A 276 -2.55 0.36 -2.33
N PRO A 277 -1.23 0.12 -2.43
CA PRO A 277 -0.59 -0.33 -3.66
C PRO A 277 -1.10 -1.71 -4.08
N LEU A 278 -1.03 -1.98 -5.37
CA LEU A 278 -1.12 -3.34 -5.91
C LEU A 278 0.31 -3.84 -6.10
N GLU A 279 0.75 -4.72 -5.22
CA GLU A 279 2.09 -5.30 -5.25
C GLU A 279 2.11 -6.52 -6.15
N ARG A 280 2.94 -6.49 -7.19
CA ARG A 280 2.99 -7.53 -8.23
C ARG A 280 4.28 -8.33 -8.11
N LEU A 281 4.13 -9.64 -8.15
CA LEU A 281 5.22 -10.59 -8.39
C LEU A 281 4.89 -11.37 -9.67
N VAL A 282 5.86 -12.03 -10.32
CA VAL A 282 5.64 -12.66 -11.64
C VAL A 282 4.46 -13.63 -11.61
N GLY A 283 3.32 -13.23 -12.20
CA GLY A 283 2.06 -13.99 -12.23
C GLY A 283 1.13 -13.79 -11.03
N GLU A 284 1.62 -13.17 -9.96
CA GLU A 284 0.95 -12.99 -8.67
C GLU A 284 0.71 -11.50 -8.38
N GLY A 285 -0.29 -11.23 -7.54
CA GLY A 285 -0.62 -9.88 -7.07
C GLY A 285 -1.19 -9.92 -5.66
N ALA A 286 -0.90 -8.87 -4.90
CA ALA A 286 -1.50 -8.68 -3.59
C ALA A 286 -1.88 -7.22 -3.35
N GLN A 287 -3.00 -7.00 -2.66
CA GLN A 287 -3.52 -5.68 -2.36
C GLN A 287 -4.40 -5.70 -1.10
N GLY A 288 -4.49 -4.55 -0.42
CA GLY A 288 -5.48 -4.34 0.63
C GLY A 288 -6.90 -4.27 0.04
N LEU A 289 -7.86 -4.94 0.67
CA LEU A 289 -9.23 -5.02 0.21
C LEU A 289 -10.19 -4.74 1.36
N TYR A 290 -11.23 -3.97 1.09
CA TYR A 290 -12.36 -3.78 1.98
C TYR A 290 -13.51 -4.66 1.51
N LEU A 291 -13.85 -5.69 2.30
CA LEU A 291 -14.90 -6.65 2.01
C LEU A 291 -16.25 -6.07 2.44
N ALA A 292 -17.11 -5.73 1.47
CA ALA A 292 -18.38 -5.06 1.76
C ALA A 292 -19.45 -6.00 2.34
N GLY A 293 -19.29 -7.29 2.13
CA GLY A 293 -20.24 -8.33 2.53
C GLY A 293 -19.88 -9.00 3.86
N PRO A 294 -20.77 -9.85 4.40
CA PRO A 294 -20.49 -10.57 5.63
C PRO A 294 -19.35 -11.59 5.44
N VAL A 295 -18.44 -11.62 6.41
CA VAL A 295 -17.38 -12.60 6.61
C VAL A 295 -17.61 -13.22 7.98
N ALA A 296 -17.72 -14.54 8.05
CA ALA A 296 -17.85 -15.22 9.33
C ALA A 296 -16.47 -15.35 9.99
N ALA A 297 -16.38 -15.04 11.28
CA ALA A 297 -15.28 -15.49 12.12
C ALA A 297 -15.51 -16.94 12.57
N MET A 298 -14.55 -17.49 13.30
CA MET A 298 -14.50 -18.90 13.68
C MET A 298 -15.60 -19.33 14.65
N ASP A 299 -16.06 -18.42 15.50
CA ASP A 299 -17.21 -18.62 16.39
C ASP A 299 -18.57 -18.53 15.65
N GLY A 300 -18.53 -18.31 14.34
CA GLY A 300 -19.71 -18.11 13.49
C GLY A 300 -20.25 -16.69 13.51
N THR A 301 -19.63 -15.77 14.26
CA THR A 301 -20.02 -14.36 14.28
C THR A 301 -19.76 -13.74 12.91
N GLY A 302 -20.81 -13.17 12.31
CA GLY A 302 -20.71 -12.48 11.02
C GLY A 302 -20.26 -11.03 11.21
N PHE A 303 -19.22 -10.64 10.49
CA PHE A 303 -18.75 -9.26 10.41
C PHE A 303 -18.96 -8.74 8.99
N GLU A 304 -19.54 -7.57 8.86
CA GLU A 304 -19.56 -6.85 7.60
C GLU A 304 -18.37 -5.88 7.56
N SER A 305 -18.04 -5.35 6.37
CA SER A 305 -17.14 -4.21 6.29
C SER A 305 -15.71 -4.51 6.79
N VAL A 306 -15.23 -5.70 6.49
CA VAL A 306 -13.98 -6.26 7.03
C VAL A 306 -12.81 -5.89 6.12
N ASP A 307 -11.72 -5.37 6.70
CA ASP A 307 -10.47 -5.18 5.99
C ASP A 307 -9.79 -6.54 5.77
N ALA A 308 -9.17 -6.74 4.61
CA ALA A 308 -8.48 -7.97 4.26
C ALA A 308 -7.23 -7.70 3.42
N VAL A 309 -6.29 -8.64 3.45
CA VAL A 309 -5.23 -8.75 2.44
C VAL A 309 -5.70 -9.78 1.41
N ALA A 310 -5.79 -9.37 0.15
CA ALA A 310 -6.06 -10.26 -0.97
C ALA A 310 -4.74 -10.61 -1.66
N ALA A 311 -4.51 -11.89 -1.94
CA ALA A 311 -3.31 -12.36 -2.62
C ALA A 311 -3.61 -13.55 -3.54
N GLY A 312 -2.84 -13.66 -4.63
CA GLY A 312 -2.94 -14.72 -5.63
C GLY A 312 -2.87 -14.17 -7.06
N GLY A 313 -3.51 -14.84 -8.00
CA GLY A 313 -3.55 -14.43 -9.41
C GLY A 313 -3.92 -12.95 -9.63
N VAL A 314 -3.37 -12.37 -10.70
CA VAL A 314 -3.70 -10.99 -11.08
C VAL A 314 -5.16 -10.89 -11.51
N GLY A 315 -5.98 -10.22 -10.69
CA GLY A 315 -7.38 -9.88 -10.99
C GLY A 315 -8.41 -10.64 -10.17
N GLU A 316 -8.08 -11.84 -9.68
CA GLU A 316 -8.93 -12.65 -8.78
C GLU A 316 -8.06 -13.30 -7.69
N PRO A 317 -8.39 -13.17 -6.39
CA PRO A 317 -7.56 -13.69 -5.32
C PRO A 317 -7.76 -15.18 -5.12
N ASP A 318 -6.65 -15.86 -4.85
CA ASP A 318 -6.64 -17.27 -4.46
C ASP A 318 -6.89 -17.42 -2.95
N ALA A 319 -6.55 -16.39 -2.17
CA ALA A 319 -6.82 -16.36 -0.73
C ALA A 319 -7.05 -14.94 -0.21
N LEU A 320 -7.82 -14.86 0.87
CA LEU A 320 -8.03 -13.64 1.66
C LEU A 320 -7.57 -13.88 3.10
N LEU A 321 -6.85 -12.91 3.66
CA LEU A 321 -6.59 -12.81 5.09
C LEU A 321 -7.44 -11.68 5.66
N ALA A 322 -8.58 -12.03 6.26
CA ALA A 322 -9.55 -11.11 6.85
C ALA A 322 -9.12 -10.68 8.24
N MET A 323 -9.12 -9.37 8.49
CA MET A 323 -8.64 -8.77 9.73
C MET A 323 -9.77 -8.66 10.75
N PRO A 324 -9.55 -9.04 12.03
CA PRO A 324 -10.50 -8.72 13.09
C PRO A 324 -10.81 -7.22 13.11
N PRO A 325 -12.08 -6.81 13.28
CA PRO A 325 -12.42 -5.39 13.44
C PRO A 325 -11.85 -4.84 14.74
N GLU A 326 -11.64 -3.52 14.78
CA GLU A 326 -11.07 -2.80 15.94
C GLU A 326 -11.77 -3.14 17.27
N THR A 327 -13.09 -3.29 17.26
CA THR A 327 -13.91 -3.65 18.44
C THR A 327 -13.60 -5.02 19.03
N SER A 328 -12.89 -5.87 18.28
CA SER A 328 -12.48 -7.22 18.68
C SER A 328 -10.97 -7.36 18.89
N GLY A 329 -10.29 -6.27 19.26
CA GLY A 329 -8.82 -6.24 19.38
C GLY A 329 -8.13 -6.22 18.01
N GLY A 330 -8.84 -5.68 17.02
CA GLY A 330 -8.38 -5.58 15.65
C GLY A 330 -7.52 -4.35 15.38
N ARG A 331 -7.34 -4.08 14.08
CA ARG A 331 -6.48 -3.00 13.57
C ARG A 331 -7.33 -1.80 13.16
N TRP A 332 -6.68 -0.66 12.94
CA TRP A 332 -7.37 0.51 12.39
C TRP A 332 -7.88 0.27 10.98
N LYS A 333 -8.93 1.00 10.57
CA LYS A 333 -9.45 0.90 9.19
C LYS A 333 -8.37 1.18 8.16
N GLN A 334 -8.32 0.37 7.11
CA GLN A 334 -7.29 0.44 6.07
C GLN A 334 -5.85 0.31 6.60
N CYS A 335 -5.67 -0.34 7.75
CA CYS A 335 -4.37 -0.68 8.34
C CYS A 335 -3.46 -1.42 7.38
N CYS A 336 -4.07 -2.25 6.54
CA CYS A 336 -3.48 -3.48 6.09
C CYS A 336 -3.06 -3.38 4.63
N ALA A 337 -2.41 -2.25 4.34
CA ALA A 337 -1.76 -2.03 3.06
C ALA A 337 -0.70 -3.11 2.86
N VAL A 338 -0.77 -3.78 1.72
CA VAL A 338 0.30 -4.65 1.25
C VAL A 338 1.51 -3.77 0.95
N VAL A 339 2.70 -4.21 1.36
CA VAL A 339 3.94 -3.44 1.19
C VAL A 339 4.96 -4.11 0.29
N GLY A 340 4.72 -5.37 -0.07
CA GLY A 340 5.54 -6.10 -1.01
C GLY A 340 5.40 -7.60 -0.86
N TRP A 341 6.38 -8.31 -1.39
CA TRP A 341 6.52 -9.74 -1.28
C TRP A 341 7.87 -10.06 -0.65
N LEU A 342 7.90 -11.02 0.28
CA LEU A 342 9.15 -11.55 0.80
C LEU A 342 9.74 -12.58 -0.18
N ASP A 343 8.87 -13.42 -0.73
CA ASP A 343 9.15 -14.46 -1.71
C ASP A 343 7.89 -14.72 -2.57
N ARG A 344 7.86 -15.82 -3.33
CA ARG A 344 6.73 -16.16 -4.21
C ARG A 344 5.43 -16.50 -3.50
N GLU A 345 5.49 -16.88 -2.24
CA GLU A 345 4.36 -17.41 -1.49
C GLU A 345 4.02 -16.54 -0.28
N THR A 346 4.87 -15.57 0.04
CA THR A 346 4.78 -14.80 1.28
C THR A 346 4.60 -13.31 1.00
N VAL A 347 3.41 -12.81 1.29
CA VAL A 347 3.07 -11.39 1.15
C VAL A 347 3.42 -10.61 2.41
N LEU A 348 3.92 -9.38 2.23
CA LEU A 348 4.19 -8.44 3.32
C LEU A 348 3.06 -7.41 3.42
N PHE A 349 2.62 -7.11 4.63
CA PHE A 349 1.58 -6.09 4.86
C PHE A 349 1.77 -5.37 6.19
N GLU A 350 1.25 -4.16 6.29
CA GLU A 350 1.27 -3.40 7.54
C GLU A 350 0.14 -3.86 8.49
N SER A 351 0.44 -3.96 9.77
CA SER A 351 -0.56 -4.02 10.83
C SER A 351 -0.49 -2.71 11.59
N ARG A 352 -1.38 -1.77 11.26
CA ARG A 352 -1.41 -0.43 11.88
C ARG A 352 -2.37 -0.38 13.07
N HIS A 353 -1.81 -0.08 14.22
CA HIS A 353 -2.47 0.22 15.49
C HIS A 353 -1.42 0.91 16.41
N GLU A 354 -1.66 1.00 17.72
CA GLU A 354 -0.74 1.64 18.67
C GLU A 354 0.68 1.03 18.73
N HIS A 355 0.87 -0.21 18.29
CA HIS A 355 2.17 -0.89 18.18
C HIS A 355 2.35 -1.43 16.77
N ALA A 356 2.34 -0.52 15.80
CA ALA A 356 2.33 -0.89 14.39
C ALA A 356 3.53 -1.75 14.00
N ARG A 357 3.34 -2.61 13.01
CA ARG A 357 4.36 -3.57 12.53
C ARG A 357 4.17 -3.93 11.07
N VAL A 358 5.21 -4.47 10.46
CA VAL A 358 5.13 -5.20 9.19
C VAL A 358 5.04 -6.68 9.51
N LEU A 359 4.05 -7.34 8.91
CA LEU A 359 3.83 -8.78 9.02
C LEU A 359 4.06 -9.44 7.67
N ALA A 360 4.38 -10.73 7.71
CA ALA A 360 4.44 -11.62 6.56
C ALA A 360 3.33 -12.67 6.70
N TRP A 361 2.63 -12.97 5.61
CA TRP A 361 1.66 -14.07 5.56
C TRP A 361 1.98 -14.99 4.39
N ARG A 362 2.13 -16.29 4.67
CA ARG A 362 2.24 -17.29 3.60
C ARG A 362 0.84 -17.54 3.03
N VAL A 363 0.65 -17.08 1.80
CA VAL A 363 -0.64 -17.01 1.10
C VAL A 363 -1.33 -18.37 1.11
N GLY A 364 -2.59 -18.37 1.54
CA GLY A 364 -3.41 -19.59 1.57
C GLY A 364 -3.09 -20.56 2.71
N THR A 365 -2.30 -20.14 3.70
CA THR A 365 -1.92 -20.97 4.88
C THR A 365 -2.22 -20.23 6.20
N PRO A 366 -2.17 -20.91 7.36
CA PRO A 366 -2.33 -20.25 8.66
C PRO A 366 -1.10 -19.44 9.10
N GLU A 367 0.01 -19.52 8.37
CA GLU A 367 1.31 -19.03 8.84
C GLU A 367 1.45 -17.52 8.64
N VAL A 368 1.56 -16.81 9.76
CA VAL A 368 1.86 -15.37 9.83
C VAL A 368 3.13 -15.20 10.65
N PHE A 369 3.97 -14.24 10.26
CA PHE A 369 5.24 -13.95 10.92
C PHE A 369 5.39 -12.46 11.14
N ARG A 370 6.18 -12.07 12.16
CA ARG A 370 6.55 -10.68 12.39
C ARG A 370 7.81 -10.35 11.58
N VAL A 371 7.80 -9.22 10.88
CA VAL A 371 8.93 -8.78 10.03
C VAL A 371 9.64 -7.56 10.59
N SER A 372 8.90 -6.59 11.09
CA SER A 372 9.47 -5.41 11.74
C SER A 372 8.46 -4.79 12.68
N ASP A 373 8.87 -4.39 13.87
CA ASP A 373 8.09 -3.46 14.70
C ASP A 373 8.37 -2.02 14.26
N VAL A 374 7.37 -1.14 14.31
CA VAL A 374 7.48 0.30 13.97
C VAL A 374 7.23 1.14 15.22
N VAL A 375 8.29 1.79 15.70
CA VAL A 375 8.32 2.56 16.95
C VAL A 375 8.74 4.01 16.69
N GLY A 376 8.86 4.83 17.74
CA GLY A 376 9.30 6.23 17.61
C GLY A 376 8.24 7.16 17.03
N TRP A 377 6.96 6.89 17.29
CA TRP A 377 5.85 7.78 16.99
C TRP A 377 4.82 7.72 18.14
N THR A 378 3.94 8.71 18.22
CA THR A 378 2.95 8.83 19.30
C THR A 378 1.52 8.54 18.80
N PRO A 379 0.99 7.31 18.97
CA PRO A 379 -0.37 6.98 18.59
C PRO A 379 -1.43 7.97 19.12
N GLY A 380 -2.40 8.31 18.28
CA GLY A 380 -3.47 9.25 18.60
C GLY A 380 -3.07 10.74 18.55
N LYS A 381 -1.77 11.07 18.55
CA LYS A 381 -1.27 12.43 18.26
C LYS A 381 -0.65 12.53 16.87
N GLU A 382 0.00 11.45 16.46
CA GLU A 382 0.68 11.31 15.20
C GLU A 382 0.05 10.14 14.44
N SER A 383 0.07 10.26 13.12
CA SER A 383 -0.13 9.16 12.19
C SER A 383 1.07 9.13 11.25
N TYR A 384 1.22 8.06 10.47
CA TYR A 384 2.25 8.03 9.46
C TYR A 384 1.74 7.40 8.16
N VAL A 385 2.43 7.73 7.08
CA VAL A 385 2.35 6.99 5.81
C VAL A 385 3.70 6.36 5.58
N ALA A 386 3.70 5.07 5.27
CA ALA A 386 4.89 4.32 4.92
C ALA A 386 4.88 3.95 3.43
N SER A 387 6.05 3.88 2.81
CA SER A 387 6.25 3.40 1.44
C SER A 387 7.52 2.55 1.41
N PHE A 388 7.49 1.43 0.69
CA PHE A 388 8.53 0.42 0.74
C PHE A 388 9.11 0.19 -0.66
N ALA A 389 10.41 -0.13 -0.74
CA ALA A 389 11.03 -0.60 -1.97
C ALA A 389 10.64 -2.07 -2.22
N ASP A 390 11.07 -2.63 -3.35
CA ASP A 390 10.94 -4.08 -3.56
C ASP A 390 11.85 -4.81 -2.57
N LEU A 391 11.22 -5.60 -1.69
CA LEU A 391 11.89 -6.35 -0.64
C LEU A 391 12.22 -7.79 -1.06
N THR A 392 11.86 -8.20 -2.29
CA THR A 392 12.19 -9.54 -2.77
C THR A 392 13.70 -9.70 -2.80
N THR A 393 14.19 -10.65 -2.00
CA THR A 393 15.60 -10.86 -1.70
C THR A 393 16.33 -11.44 -2.90
N GLY A 394 16.69 -10.58 -3.84
CA GLY A 394 17.41 -10.98 -5.03
C GLY A 394 17.26 -9.93 -6.11
N GLY A 395 18.14 -8.91 -6.07
CA GLY A 395 18.32 -8.01 -7.19
C GLY A 395 18.41 -8.81 -8.49
N ARG A 396 17.53 -8.47 -9.43
CA ARG A 396 17.58 -8.97 -10.81
C ARG A 396 18.91 -8.68 -11.48
#